data_AF-A0A7S0YFJ3-F1
#
_entry.id   AF-A0A7S0YFJ3-F1
#
_cell.length_a   1.000
_cell.length_b   1.000
_cell.length_c   1.000
_cell.angle_alpha   90.00
_cell.angle_beta   90.00
_cell.angle_gamma   90.00
#
_symmetry.space_group_name_H-M   'P 1'
#
loop_
_entity.id
_entity.type
_entity.pdbx_description
1 polymer ?
#
loop_
_entity_poly.entity_id
_entity_poly.type
_entity_poly.pdbx_seq_one_letter_code
_entity_poly.pdbx_strand_id
1 'polypeptide(L)'
;ISAEADKVVQDQVKAIREETENRMEALQSKTKELLAESASAEEDNGSFSNVISAKVEETGKLEALVSSLTTDVEKSSAKIQELETARDALDKDLKENMQSLSVKANELSEMQSQFNTEKKRLEDELCAFRKKNEMPNEKLPKEEEEKVRSSVQPRSNTPGGEASSVVFTPITCTESICGLMVKAGKCCYHYGLDINKFNVLAIVNDDKSLYLYSETNKKEEKLCTCQYKVSCLAWNQRGTLLAIGGWHNGNTNNTVQIWDIPERKITKRLKIKDNAQNCD
;
A
#
# COMPACT_ATOMS: atom_id res chain seq x y z
N ILE A 1 -12.72 8.41 5.62
CA ILE A 1 -11.99 7.54 6.58
C ILE A 1 -11.97 8.17 7.97
N SER A 2 -11.60 9.45 8.15
CA SER A 2 -11.58 10.07 9.51
C SER A 2 -12.99 10.13 10.15
N ALA A 3 -14.00 10.68 9.47
CA ALA A 3 -15.35 10.82 10.05
C ALA A 3 -16.01 9.49 10.47
N GLU A 4 -15.73 8.40 9.75
CA GLU A 4 -16.24 7.06 10.10
C GLU A 4 -15.53 6.51 11.34
N ALA A 5 -14.21 6.71 11.43
CA ALA A 5 -13.42 6.29 12.59
C ALA A 5 -13.79 7.09 13.84
N ASP A 6 -14.01 8.40 13.71
CA ASP A 6 -14.44 9.27 14.80
C ASP A 6 -15.79 8.85 15.35
N LYS A 7 -16.73 8.51 14.45
CA LYS A 7 -18.05 8.00 14.84
C LYS A 7 -17.93 6.68 15.59
N VAL A 8 -17.09 5.74 15.13
CA VAL A 8 -16.89 4.45 15.82
C VAL A 8 -16.31 4.65 17.22
N VAL A 9 -15.34 5.54 17.39
CA VAL A 9 -14.76 5.84 18.71
C VAL A 9 -15.79 6.51 19.63
N GLN A 10 -16.57 7.47 19.12
CA GLN A 10 -17.64 8.10 19.90
C GLN A 10 -18.72 7.11 20.33
N ASP A 11 -19.15 6.23 19.42
CA ASP A 11 -20.14 5.20 19.71
C ASP A 11 -19.61 4.20 20.77
N GLN A 12 -18.33 3.83 20.70
CA GLN A 12 -17.69 2.97 21.70
C GLN A 12 -17.59 3.63 23.09
N VAL A 13 -17.15 4.90 23.14
CA VAL A 13 -17.07 5.66 24.41
C VAL A 13 -18.46 5.82 25.03
N LYS A 14 -19.48 6.12 24.21
CA LYS A 14 -20.86 6.23 24.65
C LYS A 14 -21.38 4.90 25.22
N ALA A 15 -21.14 3.79 24.52
CA ALA A 15 -21.56 2.46 24.98
C ALA A 15 -20.92 2.07 26.31
N ILE A 16 -19.61 2.32 26.48
CA ILE A 16 -18.89 2.06 27.74
C ILE A 16 -19.48 2.90 28.89
N ARG A 17 -19.78 4.18 28.62
CA ARG A 17 -20.38 5.08 29.62
C ARG A 17 -21.75 4.60 30.07
N GLU A 18 -22.63 4.27 29.13
CA GLU A 18 -23.98 3.76 29.42
C GLU A 18 -23.92 2.42 30.19
N GLU A 19 -23.03 1.50 29.82
CA GLU A 19 -22.84 0.24 30.55
C GLU A 19 -22.38 0.48 32.00
N THR A 20 -21.45 1.42 32.19
CA THR A 20 -20.91 1.74 33.53
C THR A 20 -21.99 2.36 34.42
N GLU A 21 -22.79 3.27 33.89
CA GLU A 21 -23.90 3.92 34.59
C GLU A 21 -24.98 2.90 34.99
N ASN A 22 -25.39 2.03 34.06
CA ASN A 22 -26.34 0.94 34.33
C ASN A 22 -25.84 -0.03 35.42
N ARG A 23 -24.55 -0.37 35.42
CA ARG A 23 -23.96 -1.23 36.47
C ARG A 23 -23.94 -0.55 37.83
N MET A 24 -23.71 0.76 37.88
CA MET A 24 -23.74 1.54 39.12
C MET A 24 -25.16 1.63 39.70
N GLU A 25 -26.15 1.90 38.86
CA GLU A 25 -27.57 1.91 39.27
C GLU A 25 -28.03 0.54 39.80
N ALA A 26 -27.64 -0.55 39.14
CA ALA A 26 -27.96 -1.91 39.58
C ALA A 26 -27.36 -2.22 40.96
N LEU A 27 -26.12 -1.79 41.22
CA LEU A 27 -25.47 -1.96 42.52
C LEU A 27 -26.15 -1.12 43.62
N GLN A 28 -26.54 0.12 43.31
CA GLN A 28 -27.29 0.95 44.25
C GLN A 28 -28.67 0.37 44.58
N SER A 29 -29.36 -0.19 43.58
CA SER A 29 -30.65 -0.85 43.76
C SER A 29 -30.52 -2.09 44.67
N LYS A 30 -29.55 -2.97 44.38
CA LYS A 30 -29.27 -4.16 45.20
C LYS A 30 -28.89 -3.80 46.65
N THR A 31 -28.18 -2.69 46.84
CA THR A 31 -27.82 -2.20 48.19
C THR A 31 -29.06 -1.76 48.97
N LYS A 32 -30.01 -1.06 48.33
CA LYS A 32 -31.29 -0.68 48.95
C LYS A 32 -32.15 -1.89 49.31
N GLU A 33 -32.17 -2.90 48.46
CA GLU A 33 -32.89 -4.16 48.70
C GLU A 33 -32.34 -4.90 49.92
N LEU A 34 -31.02 -5.06 50.01
CA LEU A 34 -30.36 -5.69 51.16
C LEU A 34 -30.60 -4.92 52.47
N LEU A 35 -30.62 -3.58 52.42
CA LEU A 35 -30.97 -2.74 53.57
C LEU A 35 -32.43 -2.93 54.00
N ALA A 36 -33.37 -3.00 53.05
CA ALA A 36 -34.78 -3.23 53.34
C ALA A 36 -35.03 -4.63 53.95
N GLU A 37 -34.38 -5.67 53.43
CA GLU A 37 -34.46 -7.02 53.99
C GLU A 37 -33.86 -7.12 55.41
N SER A 38 -32.87 -6.29 55.73
CA SER A 38 -32.30 -6.28 57.07
C SER A 38 -33.25 -5.66 58.10
N ALA A 39 -34.07 -4.69 57.68
CA ALA A 39 -35.04 -4.02 58.55
C ALA A 39 -36.28 -4.87 58.88
N SER A 40 -36.64 -5.86 58.06
CA SER A 40 -37.83 -6.69 58.26
C SER A 40 -37.60 -7.93 59.14
N ALA A 41 -36.36 -8.25 59.50
CA ALA A 41 -36.01 -9.51 60.13
C ALA A 41 -36.04 -9.49 61.69
N GLU A 42 -36.38 -8.37 62.34
CA GLU A 42 -36.23 -8.16 63.79
C GLU A 42 -37.20 -8.94 64.72
N GLU A 43 -38.13 -9.77 64.23
CA GLU A 43 -39.17 -10.37 65.09
C GLU A 43 -38.89 -11.78 65.66
N ASP A 44 -37.78 -12.47 65.32
CA ASP A 44 -37.53 -13.87 65.76
C ASP A 44 -36.14 -14.08 66.42
N ASN A 45 -36.11 -14.01 67.76
CA ASN A 45 -34.92 -13.71 68.58
C ASN A 45 -33.84 -14.81 68.74
N GLY A 46 -34.05 -16.05 68.27
CA GLY A 46 -33.11 -17.16 68.51
C GLY A 46 -32.10 -17.45 67.40
N SER A 47 -32.50 -17.23 66.13
CA SER A 47 -31.70 -17.51 64.94
C SER A 47 -30.98 -16.26 64.37
N PHE A 48 -31.22 -15.11 64.98
CA PHE A 48 -30.90 -13.79 64.43
C PHE A 48 -29.38 -13.50 64.38
N SER A 49 -28.61 -13.95 65.39
CA SER A 49 -27.17 -13.66 65.50
C SER A 49 -26.33 -14.25 64.36
N ASN A 50 -26.66 -15.48 63.91
CA ASN A 50 -25.96 -16.12 62.78
C ASN A 50 -26.30 -15.43 61.46
N VAL A 51 -27.55 -15.01 61.29
CA VAL A 51 -28.01 -14.28 60.09
C VAL A 51 -27.36 -12.91 60.01
N ILE A 52 -27.27 -12.17 61.12
CA ILE A 52 -26.57 -10.87 61.15
C ILE A 52 -25.10 -11.06 60.79
N SER A 53 -24.41 -12.05 61.39
CA SER A 53 -22.98 -12.27 61.13
C SER A 53 -22.71 -12.58 59.65
N ALA A 54 -23.54 -13.40 59.02
CA ALA A 54 -23.44 -13.70 57.59
C ALA A 54 -23.70 -12.45 56.72
N LYS A 55 -24.72 -11.64 57.06
CA LYS A 55 -25.01 -10.39 56.34
C LYS A 55 -23.88 -9.38 56.48
N VAL A 56 -23.26 -9.24 57.65
CA VAL A 56 -22.10 -8.36 57.88
C VAL A 56 -20.89 -8.77 57.04
N GLU A 57 -20.64 -10.08 56.90
CA GLU A 57 -19.57 -10.58 56.03
C GLU A 57 -19.88 -10.29 54.55
N GLU A 58 -21.13 -10.46 54.12
CA GLU A 58 -21.57 -10.14 52.76
C GLU A 58 -21.47 -8.64 52.46
N THR A 59 -21.87 -7.77 53.38
CA THR A 59 -21.70 -6.31 53.23
C THR A 59 -20.22 -5.93 53.13
N GLY A 60 -19.34 -6.56 53.92
CA GLY A 60 -17.89 -6.32 53.81
C GLY A 60 -17.32 -6.74 52.44
N LYS A 61 -17.80 -7.85 51.86
CA LYS A 61 -17.43 -8.28 50.50
C LYS A 61 -17.93 -7.29 49.44
N LEU A 62 -19.15 -6.79 49.59
CA LEU A 62 -19.73 -5.79 48.69
C LEU A 62 -18.98 -4.46 48.75
N GLU A 63 -18.61 -3.98 49.93
CA GLU A 63 -17.80 -2.77 50.10
C GLU A 63 -16.43 -2.90 49.43
N ALA A 64 -15.76 -4.05 49.58
CA ALA A 64 -14.49 -4.32 48.91
C ALA A 64 -14.64 -4.33 47.37
N LEU A 65 -15.72 -4.93 46.85
CA LEU A 65 -16.02 -4.92 45.42
C LEU A 65 -16.32 -3.51 44.89
N VAL A 66 -17.10 -2.71 45.63
CA VAL A 66 -17.38 -1.32 45.27
C VAL A 66 -16.09 -0.51 45.23
N SER A 67 -15.23 -0.64 46.24
CA SER A 67 -13.93 0.04 46.29
C SER A 67 -13.03 -0.34 45.10
N SER A 68 -12.94 -1.63 44.76
CA SER A 68 -12.20 -2.11 43.59
C SER A 68 -12.76 -1.52 42.28
N LEU A 69 -14.09 -1.53 42.12
CA LEU A 69 -14.75 -1.01 40.92
C LEU A 69 -14.54 0.50 40.77
N THR A 70 -14.56 1.26 41.87
CA THR A 70 -14.26 2.69 41.87
C THR A 70 -12.85 2.96 41.35
N THR A 71 -11.84 2.21 41.82
CA THR A 71 -10.46 2.34 41.33
C THR A 71 -10.34 2.01 39.83
N ASP A 72 -11.04 0.97 39.36
CA ASP A 72 -11.05 0.62 37.94
C ASP A 72 -11.71 1.69 37.06
N VAL A 73 -12.79 2.32 37.55
CA VAL A 73 -13.45 3.45 36.88
C VAL A 73 -12.53 4.67 36.81
N GLU A 74 -11.83 5.01 37.91
CA GLU A 74 -10.87 6.12 37.93
C GLU A 74 -9.72 5.89 36.94
N LYS A 75 -9.17 4.67 36.91
CA LYS A 75 -8.12 4.29 35.97
C LYS A 75 -8.58 4.36 34.52
N SER A 76 -9.80 3.89 34.24
CA SER A 76 -10.40 3.95 32.91
C SER A 76 -10.68 5.40 32.49
N SER A 77 -11.16 6.25 33.40
CA SER A 77 -11.39 7.68 33.17
C SER A 77 -10.08 8.41 32.83
N ALA A 78 -9.00 8.16 33.56
CA ALA A 78 -7.69 8.72 33.26
C ALA A 78 -7.17 8.29 31.87
N LYS A 79 -7.40 7.02 31.48
CA LYS A 79 -6.99 6.55 30.16
C LYS A 79 -7.80 7.18 29.02
N ILE A 80 -9.09 7.44 29.23
CA ILE A 80 -9.95 8.16 28.28
C ILE A 80 -9.40 9.58 28.06
N GLN A 81 -9.05 10.30 29.13
CA GLN A 81 -8.47 11.66 29.03
C GLN A 81 -7.13 11.68 28.27
N GLU A 82 -6.28 10.67 28.49
CA GLU A 82 -5.02 10.51 27.76
C GLU A 82 -5.25 10.33 26.25
N LEU A 83 -6.23 9.48 25.89
CA LEU A 83 -6.60 9.23 24.50
C LEU A 83 -7.23 10.45 23.83
N GLU A 84 -8.06 11.21 24.54
CA GLU A 84 -8.63 12.47 24.04
C GLU A 84 -7.54 13.51 23.76
N THR A 85 -6.57 13.65 24.66
CA THR A 85 -5.43 14.55 24.47
C THR A 85 -4.58 14.13 23.27
N ALA A 86 -4.34 12.83 23.09
CA ALA A 86 -3.61 12.31 21.94
C ALA A 86 -4.36 12.52 20.61
N ARG A 87 -5.69 12.38 20.61
CA ARG A 87 -6.54 12.68 19.44
C ARG A 87 -6.41 14.16 19.06
N ASP A 88 -6.58 15.07 20.01
CA ASP A 88 -6.54 16.51 19.72
C ASP A 88 -5.16 16.97 19.21
N ALA A 89 -4.08 16.34 19.70
CA ALA A 89 -2.74 16.54 19.16
C ALA A 89 -2.62 16.08 17.70
N LEU A 90 -3.16 14.89 17.37
CA LEU A 90 -3.14 14.36 16.01
C LEU A 90 -3.96 15.23 15.04
N ASP A 91 -5.12 15.73 15.48
CA ASP A 91 -5.96 16.63 14.68
C ASP A 91 -5.25 17.95 14.37
N LYS A 92 -4.50 18.48 15.34
CA LYS A 92 -3.66 19.65 15.14
C LYS A 92 -2.58 19.38 14.10
N ASP A 93 -1.84 18.29 14.23
CA ASP A 93 -0.78 17.92 13.28
C ASP A 93 -1.33 17.70 11.87
N LEU A 94 -2.51 17.05 11.76
CA LEU A 94 -3.19 16.87 10.48
C LEU A 94 -3.55 18.21 9.83
N LYS A 95 -4.08 19.16 10.62
CA LYS A 95 -4.44 20.49 10.14
C LYS A 95 -3.22 21.27 9.64
N GLU A 96 -2.11 21.22 10.37
CA GLU A 96 -0.84 21.84 9.96
C GLU A 96 -0.29 21.21 8.67
N ASN A 97 -0.34 19.89 8.55
CA ASN A 97 0.07 19.18 7.34
C ASN A 97 -0.81 19.53 6.13
N MET A 98 -2.13 19.63 6.29
CA MET A 98 -3.02 20.07 5.21
C MET A 98 -2.73 21.51 4.77
N GLN A 99 -2.42 22.41 5.71
CA GLN A 99 -2.03 23.78 5.38
C GLN A 99 -0.70 23.81 4.61
N SER A 100 0.31 23.04 5.05
CA SER A 100 1.58 22.92 4.34
C SER A 100 1.42 22.37 2.92
N LEU A 101 0.56 21.35 2.73
CA LEU A 101 0.25 20.80 1.41
C LEU A 101 -0.45 21.80 0.51
N SER A 102 -1.36 22.61 1.06
CA SER A 102 -2.03 23.68 0.30
C SER A 102 -1.04 24.72 -0.22
N VAL A 103 -0.07 25.13 0.60
CA VAL A 103 1.01 26.05 0.18
C VAL A 103 1.83 25.43 -0.96
N LYS A 104 2.28 24.19 -0.80
CA LYS A 104 3.06 23.49 -1.85
C LYS A 104 2.27 23.30 -3.15
N ALA A 105 0.96 23.07 -3.06
CA ALA A 105 0.11 22.96 -4.25
C ALA A 105 0.04 24.29 -5.01
N ASN A 106 -0.03 25.42 -4.30
CA ASN A 106 0.01 26.75 -4.92
C ASN A 106 1.37 27.03 -5.57
N GLU A 107 2.48 26.72 -4.89
CA GLU A 107 3.83 26.84 -5.44
C GLU A 107 4.01 26.01 -6.73
N LEU A 108 3.50 24.76 -6.75
CA LEU A 108 3.50 23.91 -7.93
C LEU A 108 2.68 24.51 -9.07
N SER A 109 1.51 25.07 -8.77
CA SER A 109 0.67 25.76 -9.76
C SER A 109 1.38 26.98 -10.35
N GLU A 110 2.12 27.73 -9.53
CA GLU A 110 2.90 28.88 -9.99
C GLU A 110 4.06 28.45 -10.90
N MET A 111 4.84 27.45 -10.48
CA MET A 111 5.92 26.88 -11.30
C MET A 111 5.40 26.34 -12.64
N GLN A 112 4.24 25.70 -12.66
CA GLN A 112 3.63 25.20 -13.90
C GLN A 112 3.22 26.34 -14.84
N SER A 113 2.71 27.46 -14.29
CA SER A 113 2.40 28.67 -15.06
C SER A 113 3.66 29.30 -15.67
N GLN A 114 4.74 29.40 -14.88
CA GLN A 114 6.04 29.89 -15.36
C GLN A 114 6.60 29.00 -16.47
N PHE A 115 6.57 27.67 -16.30
CA PHE A 115 7.02 26.72 -17.31
C PHE A 115 6.24 26.88 -18.63
N ASN A 116 4.91 27.02 -18.57
CA ASN A 116 4.10 27.20 -19.76
C ASN A 116 4.40 28.53 -20.48
N THR A 117 4.67 29.59 -19.71
CA THR A 117 5.07 30.90 -20.25
C THR A 117 6.40 30.79 -20.99
N GLU A 118 7.38 30.13 -20.38
CA GLU A 118 8.72 29.96 -20.94
C GLU A 118 8.71 29.05 -22.17
N LYS A 119 7.93 27.97 -22.12
CA LYS A 119 7.69 27.09 -23.29
C LYS A 119 7.17 27.90 -24.47
N LYS A 120 6.16 28.76 -24.25
CA LYS A 120 5.61 29.60 -25.31
C LYS A 120 6.64 30.59 -25.85
N ARG A 121 7.45 31.21 -24.98
CA ARG A 121 8.54 32.10 -25.38
C ARG A 121 9.52 31.40 -26.33
N LEU A 122 9.93 30.16 -26.00
CA LEU A 122 10.83 29.36 -26.83
C LEU A 122 10.18 28.94 -28.16
N GLU A 123 8.89 28.59 -28.16
CA GLU A 123 8.14 28.30 -29.38
C GLU A 123 8.09 29.51 -30.33
N ASP A 124 7.86 30.71 -29.79
CA ASP A 124 7.87 31.97 -30.55
C ASP A 124 9.27 32.28 -31.11
N GLU A 125 10.33 32.08 -30.32
CA GLU A 125 11.73 32.24 -30.76
C GLU A 125 12.10 31.27 -31.89
N LEU A 126 11.71 30.00 -31.77
CA LEU A 126 11.91 29.00 -32.82
C LEU A 126 11.17 29.37 -34.10
N CYS A 127 9.94 29.89 -33.99
CA CYS A 127 9.16 30.38 -35.13
C CYS A 127 9.86 31.55 -35.83
N ALA A 128 10.36 32.53 -35.07
CA ALA A 128 11.11 33.67 -35.59
C ALA A 128 12.41 33.24 -36.28
N PHE A 129 13.15 32.29 -35.68
CA PHE A 129 14.36 31.74 -36.26
C PHE A 129 14.10 31.01 -37.59
N ARG A 130 13.02 30.21 -37.67
CA ARG A 130 12.63 29.56 -38.93
C ARG A 130 12.33 30.57 -40.03
N LYS A 131 11.53 31.61 -39.74
CA LYS A 131 11.23 32.68 -40.72
C LYS A 131 12.49 33.39 -41.22
N LYS A 132 13.49 33.57 -40.36
CA LYS A 132 14.77 34.20 -40.75
C LYS A 132 15.62 33.31 -41.66
N ASN A 133 15.49 31.99 -41.55
CA ASN A 133 16.29 31.02 -42.30
C ASN A 133 15.54 30.34 -43.46
N GLU A 134 14.26 30.67 -43.68
CA GLU A 134 13.60 30.40 -44.96
C GLU A 134 14.33 31.21 -46.03
N MET A 135 15.35 30.60 -46.64
CA MET A 135 15.94 31.14 -47.85
C MET A 135 14.81 31.30 -48.88
N PRO A 136 14.76 32.41 -49.63
CA PRO A 136 13.84 32.53 -50.75
C PRO A 136 14.03 31.29 -51.59
N ASN A 137 12.91 30.61 -51.88
CA ASN A 137 12.86 29.36 -52.61
C ASN A 137 13.28 29.64 -54.06
N GLU A 138 14.58 29.86 -54.26
CA GLU A 138 15.22 29.97 -55.55
C GLU A 138 15.10 28.58 -56.16
N LYS A 139 14.28 28.49 -57.21
CA LYS A 139 13.99 27.24 -57.93
C LYS A 139 15.31 26.53 -58.23
N LEU A 140 15.61 25.49 -57.47
CA LEU A 140 16.69 24.57 -57.78
C LEU A 140 16.38 23.93 -59.15
N PRO A 141 17.31 24.00 -60.12
CA PRO A 141 17.13 23.37 -61.42
C PRO A 141 16.94 21.86 -61.23
N LYS A 142 15.91 21.31 -61.90
CA LYS A 142 15.39 19.94 -61.73
C LYS A 142 16.33 18.81 -62.20
N GLU A 143 17.62 19.04 -62.39
CA GLU A 143 18.51 18.09 -63.09
C GLU A 143 19.43 17.23 -62.20
N GLU A 144 19.49 17.42 -60.87
CA GLU A 144 20.42 16.63 -60.03
C GLU A 144 19.78 15.66 -59.01
N GLU A 145 18.45 15.61 -58.88
CA GLU A 145 17.79 14.73 -57.89
C GLU A 145 17.83 13.23 -58.25
N GLU A 146 18.19 12.85 -59.48
CA GLU A 146 18.14 11.44 -59.90
C GLU A 146 19.45 10.65 -59.63
N LYS A 147 20.54 11.30 -59.20
CA LYS A 147 21.87 10.65 -59.10
C LYS A 147 22.24 10.15 -57.69
N VAL A 148 21.52 10.53 -56.64
CA VAL A 148 21.94 10.27 -55.24
C VAL A 148 21.18 9.09 -54.58
N ARG A 149 20.15 8.53 -55.22
CA ARG A 149 19.36 7.41 -54.66
C ARG A 149 19.99 6.00 -54.80
N SER A 150 21.17 5.84 -55.41
CA SER A 150 21.72 4.50 -55.71
C SER A 150 22.83 4.00 -54.79
N SER A 151 23.23 4.72 -53.72
CA SER A 151 24.46 4.43 -52.97
C SER A 151 24.26 4.25 -51.45
N VAL A 152 23.33 3.38 -51.02
CA VAL A 152 23.28 2.94 -49.61
C VAL A 152 23.15 1.42 -49.56
N GLN A 153 24.28 0.73 -49.35
CA GLN A 153 24.31 -0.71 -49.05
C GLN A 153 24.24 -0.96 -47.54
N PRO A 154 23.46 -1.97 -47.08
CA PRO A 154 23.40 -2.37 -45.67
C PRO A 154 24.65 -3.19 -45.26
N ARG A 155 25.32 -2.77 -44.19
CA ARG A 155 26.44 -3.51 -43.57
C ARG A 155 25.95 -4.75 -42.83
N SER A 156 26.57 -5.89 -43.14
CA SER A 156 26.35 -7.20 -42.53
C SER A 156 26.93 -7.30 -41.11
N ASN A 157 26.17 -7.96 -40.23
CA ASN A 157 26.48 -8.23 -38.82
C ASN A 157 27.56 -9.31 -38.63
N THR A 158 28.50 -9.08 -37.70
CA THR A 158 29.40 -10.11 -37.12
C THR A 158 28.91 -10.53 -35.72
N PRO A 159 29.01 -11.82 -35.34
CA PRO A 159 28.72 -12.27 -33.98
C PRO A 159 30.03 -12.52 -33.19
N GLY A 160 30.35 -11.63 -32.23
CA GLY A 160 31.31 -11.88 -31.15
C GLY A 160 30.54 -12.06 -29.84
N GLY A 161 30.78 -13.17 -29.14
CA GLY A 161 30.12 -13.52 -27.89
C GLY A 161 30.80 -12.85 -26.70
N GLU A 162 30.07 -11.98 -26.02
CA GLU A 162 30.41 -11.47 -24.70
C GLU A 162 29.19 -11.61 -23.78
N ALA A 163 29.46 -11.84 -22.50
CA ALA A 163 28.48 -12.19 -21.48
C ALA A 163 27.33 -11.18 -21.41
N SER A 164 26.10 -11.70 -21.45
CA SER A 164 24.84 -10.97 -21.46
C SER A 164 24.63 -10.20 -20.14
N SER A 165 25.02 -8.92 -20.10
CA SER A 165 24.55 -7.99 -19.08
C SER A 165 23.22 -7.38 -19.52
N VAL A 166 22.26 -7.29 -18.61
CA VAL A 166 21.03 -6.54 -18.83
C VAL A 166 21.37 -5.07 -18.65
N VAL A 167 21.31 -4.29 -19.72
CA VAL A 167 21.57 -2.85 -19.66
C VAL A 167 20.23 -2.12 -19.67
N PHE A 168 19.97 -1.40 -18.59
CA PHE A 168 18.83 -0.48 -18.49
C PHE A 168 19.23 0.86 -19.10
N THR A 169 18.69 1.16 -20.28
CA THR A 169 18.87 2.45 -20.94
C THR A 169 17.62 3.30 -20.74
N PRO A 170 17.71 4.45 -20.04
CA PRO A 170 16.58 5.36 -19.94
C PRO A 170 16.26 5.92 -21.34
N ILE A 171 15.00 5.84 -21.74
CA ILE A 171 14.48 6.58 -22.89
C ILE A 171 14.12 7.96 -22.36
N THR A 172 14.92 8.96 -22.69
CA THR A 172 14.65 10.35 -22.32
C THR A 172 13.97 11.08 -23.47
N CYS A 173 12.83 11.73 -23.22
CA CYS A 173 12.35 12.80 -24.09
C CYS A 173 12.56 14.11 -23.33
N THR A 174 13.31 15.03 -23.94
CA THR A 174 13.42 16.44 -23.48
C THR A 174 13.55 16.55 -21.96
N GLU A 175 14.65 16.01 -21.42
CA GLU A 175 15.04 16.09 -20.00
C GLU A 175 14.22 15.26 -18.99
N SER A 176 13.21 14.49 -19.43
CA SER A 176 12.47 13.56 -18.56
C SER A 176 12.62 12.10 -19.03
N ILE A 177 12.72 11.16 -18.08
CA ILE A 177 12.73 9.73 -18.38
C ILE A 177 11.29 9.32 -18.70
N CYS A 178 11.02 9.06 -19.98
CA CYS A 178 9.69 8.72 -20.50
C CYS A 178 9.47 7.21 -20.65
N GLY A 179 10.53 6.42 -20.47
CA GLY A 179 10.46 4.97 -20.52
C GLY A 179 11.80 4.33 -20.19
N LEU A 180 11.78 3.03 -19.92
CA LEU A 180 12.97 2.23 -19.68
C LEU A 180 13.12 1.24 -20.85
N MET A 181 14.17 1.37 -21.65
CA MET A 181 14.50 0.34 -22.64
C MET A 181 15.41 -0.67 -21.97
N VAL A 182 14.86 -1.87 -21.72
CA VAL A 182 15.64 -3.01 -21.23
C VAL A 182 16.29 -3.66 -22.44
N LYS A 183 17.58 -3.41 -22.65
CA LYS A 183 18.34 -4.10 -23.69
C LYS A 183 18.89 -5.38 -23.08
N ALA A 184 18.11 -6.44 -23.21
CA ALA A 184 18.59 -7.78 -22.92
C ALA A 184 19.51 -8.26 -24.04
N GLY A 185 20.64 -8.87 -23.66
CA GLY A 185 21.58 -9.48 -24.61
C GLY A 185 20.90 -10.50 -25.54
N LYS A 186 21.55 -10.79 -26.68
CA LYS A 186 21.02 -11.59 -27.79
C LYS A 186 20.20 -12.82 -27.32
N CYS A 187 18.96 -12.89 -27.81
CA CYS A 187 18.08 -14.06 -27.81
C CYS A 187 17.56 -14.55 -26.44
N CYS A 188 17.46 -13.69 -25.43
CA CYS A 188 16.70 -14.01 -24.22
C CYS A 188 15.19 -13.98 -24.54
N TYR A 189 14.53 -15.13 -24.52
CA TYR A 189 13.07 -15.17 -24.53
C TYR A 189 12.61 -14.72 -23.14
N HIS A 190 12.35 -13.43 -22.94
CA HIS A 190 11.79 -12.98 -21.67
C HIS A 190 10.38 -13.52 -21.53
N TYR A 191 10.24 -14.56 -20.71
CA TYR A 191 8.97 -15.26 -20.53
C TYR A 191 7.97 -14.51 -19.64
N GLY A 192 8.35 -13.37 -19.05
CA GLY A 192 7.41 -12.54 -18.28
C GLY A 192 8.06 -11.26 -17.77
N LEU A 193 7.33 -10.15 -17.89
CA LEU A 193 7.69 -8.83 -17.37
C LEU A 193 6.42 -8.18 -16.83
N ASP A 194 6.48 -7.60 -15.63
CA ASP A 194 5.35 -6.86 -15.06
C ASP A 194 5.82 -5.76 -14.10
N ILE A 195 5.11 -4.65 -14.03
CA ILE A 195 5.46 -3.48 -13.20
C ILE A 195 4.32 -3.16 -12.23
N ASN A 196 4.65 -2.91 -10.97
CA ASN A 196 3.66 -2.49 -9.99
C ASN A 196 3.52 -0.96 -9.92
N LYS A 197 2.50 -0.50 -9.19
CA LYS A 197 2.23 0.94 -8.96
C LYS A 197 3.32 1.69 -8.19
N PHE A 198 4.32 0.99 -7.67
CA PHE A 198 5.46 1.57 -6.94
C PHE A 198 6.74 1.56 -7.79
N ASN A 199 6.61 1.41 -9.12
CA ASN A 199 7.72 1.32 -10.07
C ASN A 199 8.73 0.22 -9.73
N VAL A 200 8.23 -0.90 -9.21
CA VAL A 200 9.01 -2.13 -9.08
C VAL A 200 8.73 -3.02 -10.27
N LEU A 201 9.76 -3.24 -11.07
CA LEU A 201 9.73 -4.09 -12.25
C LEU A 201 10.13 -5.52 -11.86
N ALA A 202 9.26 -6.48 -12.14
CA ALA A 202 9.55 -7.90 -12.00
C ALA A 202 10.03 -8.46 -13.35
N ILE A 203 11.20 -9.10 -13.34
CA ILE A 203 11.85 -9.63 -14.54
C ILE A 203 12.23 -11.08 -14.28
N VAL A 204 11.85 -11.97 -15.20
CA VAL A 204 12.34 -13.36 -15.20
C VAL A 204 13.44 -13.51 -16.24
N ASN A 205 14.53 -14.15 -15.81
CA ASN A 205 15.64 -14.55 -16.67
C ASN A 205 15.54 -16.04 -17.08
N ASP A 206 16.29 -16.42 -18.12
CA ASP A 206 16.33 -17.79 -18.65
C ASP A 206 16.86 -18.82 -17.64
N ASP A 207 17.64 -18.38 -16.65
CA ASP A 207 18.12 -19.18 -15.53
C ASP A 207 17.01 -19.51 -14.50
N LYS A 208 15.76 -19.14 -14.80
CA LYS A 208 14.57 -19.25 -13.95
C LYS A 208 14.66 -18.40 -12.68
N SER A 209 15.60 -17.46 -12.61
CA SER A 209 15.66 -16.50 -11.50
C SER A 209 14.67 -15.36 -11.76
N LEU A 210 13.96 -14.98 -10.70
CA LEU A 210 13.10 -13.81 -10.67
C LEU A 210 13.84 -12.68 -9.97
N TYR A 211 13.94 -11.54 -10.65
CA TYR A 211 14.55 -10.32 -10.15
C TYR A 211 13.51 -9.24 -9.97
N LEU A 212 13.71 -8.42 -8.96
CA LEU A 212 12.95 -7.19 -8.72
C LEU A 212 13.90 -6.02 -8.93
N TYR A 213 13.53 -5.12 -9.82
CA TYR A 213 14.23 -3.86 -10.03
C TYR A 213 13.38 -2.72 -9.48
N SER A 214 13.91 -1.99 -8.50
CA SER A 214 13.26 -0.79 -7.96
C SER A 214 13.89 0.45 -8.59
N GLU A 215 13.08 1.27 -9.25
CA GLU A 215 13.54 2.54 -9.80
C GLU A 215 14.03 3.49 -8.70
N THR A 216 13.33 3.52 -7.55
CA THR A 216 13.68 4.36 -6.40
C THR A 216 15.09 4.10 -5.90
N ASN A 217 15.48 2.82 -5.82
CA ASN A 217 16.78 2.41 -5.30
C ASN A 217 17.82 2.16 -6.40
N LYS A 218 17.42 2.22 -7.67
CA LYS A 218 18.22 1.82 -8.85
C LYS A 218 18.96 0.50 -8.65
N LYS A 219 18.31 -0.44 -7.96
CA LYS A 219 18.93 -1.69 -7.51
C LYS A 219 18.08 -2.87 -7.98
N GLU A 220 18.78 -3.83 -8.57
CA GLU A 220 18.25 -5.15 -8.90
C GLU A 220 18.50 -6.10 -7.73
N GLU A 221 17.46 -6.80 -7.31
CA GLU A 221 17.54 -7.81 -6.26
C GLU A 221 16.92 -9.12 -6.72
N LYS A 222 17.66 -10.20 -6.54
CA LYS A 222 17.17 -11.55 -6.82
C LYS A 222 16.15 -11.92 -5.75
N LEU A 223 14.89 -12.14 -6.15
CA LEU A 223 13.83 -12.55 -5.24
C LEU A 223 13.90 -14.05 -4.98
N CYS A 224 13.98 -14.86 -6.04
CA CYS A 224 14.04 -16.31 -5.92
C CYS A 224 14.58 -16.99 -7.18
N THR A 225 14.88 -18.28 -7.07
CA THR A 225 15.13 -19.16 -8.23
C THR A 225 13.95 -20.11 -8.36
N CYS A 226 13.17 -19.97 -9.42
CA CYS A 226 12.02 -20.82 -9.70
C CYS A 226 12.50 -22.20 -10.17
N GLN A 227 11.81 -23.26 -9.75
CA GLN A 227 12.14 -24.63 -10.17
C GLN A 227 11.71 -24.92 -11.62
N TYR A 228 10.83 -24.09 -12.16
CA TYR A 228 10.21 -24.22 -13.48
C TYR A 228 10.41 -22.96 -14.32
N LYS A 229 10.12 -23.07 -15.62
CA LYS A 229 10.10 -21.90 -16.50
C LYS A 229 8.86 -21.08 -16.18
N VAL A 230 9.05 -19.84 -15.71
CA VAL A 230 7.95 -18.89 -15.52
C VAL A 230 7.48 -18.45 -16.90
N SER A 231 6.17 -18.38 -17.12
CA SER A 231 5.53 -17.97 -18.38
C SER A 231 4.70 -16.71 -18.24
N CYS A 232 4.40 -16.29 -17.01
CA CYS A 232 3.65 -15.08 -16.75
C CYS A 232 3.91 -14.57 -15.32
N LEU A 233 3.81 -13.25 -15.17
CA LEU A 233 3.88 -12.52 -13.92
C LEU A 233 2.64 -11.63 -13.83
N ALA A 234 2.11 -11.44 -12.62
CA ALA A 234 1.03 -10.48 -12.38
C ALA A 234 1.09 -9.92 -10.95
N TRP A 235 1.25 -8.62 -10.81
CA TRP A 235 1.12 -7.91 -9.55
C TRP A 235 -0.33 -7.77 -9.11
N ASN A 236 -0.58 -7.83 -7.80
CA ASN A 236 -1.86 -7.36 -7.28
C ASN A 236 -1.94 -5.82 -7.33
N GLN A 237 -3.16 -5.28 -7.23
CA GLN A 237 -3.42 -3.83 -7.26
C GLN A 237 -2.71 -3.04 -6.13
N ARG A 238 -2.34 -3.75 -5.05
CA ARG A 238 -1.58 -3.17 -3.94
C ARG A 238 -0.07 -3.16 -4.17
N GLY A 239 0.47 -3.88 -5.15
CA GLY A 239 1.90 -4.04 -5.39
C GLY A 239 2.65 -4.86 -4.32
N THR A 240 1.92 -5.55 -3.44
CA THR A 240 2.49 -6.33 -2.32
C THR A 240 2.58 -7.82 -2.61
N LEU A 241 1.75 -8.32 -3.53
CA LEU A 241 1.73 -9.71 -3.94
C LEU A 241 2.06 -9.83 -5.43
N LEU A 242 2.85 -10.85 -5.76
CA LEU A 242 3.21 -11.20 -7.13
C LEU A 242 2.78 -12.63 -7.42
N ALA A 243 1.93 -12.80 -8.42
CA ALA A 243 1.60 -14.12 -8.97
C ALA A 243 2.62 -14.52 -10.02
N ILE A 244 3.13 -15.74 -9.91
CA ILE A 244 4.12 -16.33 -10.81
C ILE A 244 3.52 -17.60 -11.37
N GLY A 245 3.15 -17.58 -12.65
CA GLY A 245 2.68 -18.75 -13.38
C GLY A 245 3.80 -19.34 -14.22
N GLY A 246 3.92 -20.66 -14.23
CA GLY A 246 4.90 -21.31 -15.08
C GLY A 246 4.67 -22.81 -15.21
N TRP A 247 5.43 -23.40 -16.12
CA TRP A 247 5.30 -24.80 -16.49
C TRP A 247 6.61 -25.56 -16.25
N HIS A 248 6.50 -26.74 -15.62
CA HIS A 248 7.59 -27.70 -15.53
C HIS A 248 7.77 -28.45 -16.85
N ASN A 249 8.97 -28.37 -17.44
CA ASN A 249 9.33 -29.14 -18.63
C ASN A 249 8.99 -30.64 -18.44
N GLY A 250 7.99 -31.13 -19.17
CA GLY A 250 7.61 -32.55 -19.21
C GLY A 250 6.79 -33.06 -18.01
N ASN A 251 6.42 -32.20 -17.06
CA ASN A 251 5.51 -32.57 -15.97
C ASN A 251 4.30 -31.65 -16.02
N THR A 252 3.10 -32.22 -16.10
CA THR A 252 1.84 -31.48 -16.26
C THR A 252 1.42 -30.71 -15.01
N ASN A 253 2.23 -30.74 -13.95
CA ASN A 253 2.03 -29.91 -12.75
C ASN A 253 2.26 -28.42 -13.03
N ASN A 254 1.30 -27.79 -13.70
CA ASN A 254 1.17 -26.36 -13.87
C ASN A 254 0.84 -25.75 -12.50
N THR A 255 1.75 -24.91 -11.99
CA THR A 255 1.56 -24.27 -10.69
C THR A 255 1.62 -22.75 -10.81
N VAL A 256 0.71 -22.08 -10.11
CA VAL A 256 0.79 -20.65 -9.85
C VAL A 256 1.24 -20.45 -8.40
N GLN A 257 2.33 -19.71 -8.21
CA GLN A 257 2.80 -19.31 -6.89
C GLN A 257 2.39 -17.87 -6.62
N ILE A 258 1.86 -17.61 -5.42
CA ILE A 258 1.63 -16.26 -4.94
C ILE A 258 2.73 -15.93 -3.94
N TRP A 259 3.51 -14.90 -4.26
CA TRP A 259 4.61 -14.41 -3.45
C TRP A 259 4.17 -13.16 -2.69
N ASP A 260 4.49 -13.11 -1.39
CA ASP A 260 4.48 -11.90 -0.59
C ASP A 260 5.86 -11.26 -0.69
N ILE A 261 5.91 -10.06 -1.27
CA ILE A 261 7.17 -9.38 -1.58
C ILE A 261 7.82 -8.75 -0.34
N PRO A 262 7.09 -8.01 0.52
CA PRO A 262 7.65 -7.55 1.80
C PRO A 262 8.27 -8.67 2.62
N GLU A 263 7.56 -9.80 2.73
CA GLU A 263 7.96 -10.94 3.55
C GLU A 263 8.89 -11.92 2.82
N ARG A 264 9.11 -11.74 1.53
CA ARG A 264 9.91 -12.60 0.64
C ARG A 264 9.59 -14.08 0.74
N LYS A 265 8.30 -14.42 0.87
CA LYS A 265 7.86 -15.81 1.05
C LYS A 265 6.66 -16.16 0.17
N ILE A 266 6.55 -17.44 -0.15
CA ILE A 266 5.40 -17.97 -0.88
C ILE A 266 4.23 -18.09 0.10
N THR A 267 3.13 -17.41 -0.19
CA THR A 267 1.90 -17.48 0.62
C THR A 267 1.01 -18.60 0.16
N LYS A 268 0.90 -18.83 -1.15
CA LYS A 268 0.06 -19.88 -1.72
C LYS A 268 0.71 -20.54 -2.93
N ARG A 269 0.46 -21.84 -3.08
CA ARG A 269 0.74 -22.61 -4.29
C ARG A 269 -0.57 -23.18 -4.80
N LEU A 270 -0.94 -22.79 -6.01
CA LEU A 270 -2.15 -23.26 -6.67
C LEU A 270 -1.72 -24.26 -7.73
N LYS A 271 -2.24 -25.50 -7.65
CA LYS A 271 -2.08 -26.50 -8.71
C LYS A 271 -3.27 -26.37 -9.64
N ILE A 272 -3.00 -26.12 -10.91
CA ILE A 272 -4.04 -26.21 -11.95
C ILE A 272 -4.23 -27.71 -12.17
N LYS A 273 -5.43 -28.23 -11.88
CA LYS A 273 -5.74 -29.62 -12.23
C LYS A 273 -5.82 -29.69 -13.75
N ASP A 274 -5.05 -30.59 -14.35
CA ASP A 274 -5.16 -30.90 -15.77
C ASP A 274 -6.55 -31.51 -16.02
N ASN A 275 -7.54 -30.67 -16.27
CA ASN A 275 -8.81 -31.12 -16.84
C ASN A 275 -8.66 -31.29 -18.36
N ALA A 276 -7.57 -31.92 -18.81
CA ALA A 276 -7.48 -32.49 -20.14
C ALA A 276 -8.32 -33.79 -20.16
N GLN A 277 -9.62 -33.68 -19.87
CA GLN A 277 -10.59 -34.54 -20.52
C GLN A 277 -10.89 -33.85 -21.85
N ASN A 278 -10.44 -34.48 -22.93
CA ASN A 278 -10.63 -34.08 -24.32
C ASN A 278 -11.90 -33.25 -24.52
N CYS A 279 -11.73 -31.97 -24.84
CA CYS A 279 -12.67 -31.32 -25.73
C CYS A 279 -12.30 -31.78 -27.15
N ASP A 280 -12.77 -32.98 -27.51
CA ASP A 280 -12.92 -33.38 -28.92
C ASP A 280 -14.10 -32.62 -29.53
#